data_AF-A0A7X8ZVF5-F1
#
_entry.id   AF-A0A7X8ZVF5-F1
#
_cell.length_a   1.000
_cell.length_b   1.000
_cell.length_c   1.000
_cell.angle_alpha   90.00
_cell.angle_beta   90.00
_cell.angle_gamma   90.00
#
_symmetry.space_group_name_H-M   'P 1'
#
loop_
_entity.id
_entity.type
_entity.pdbx_description
1 polymer ?
#
loop_
_entity_poly.entity_id
_entity_poly.type
_entity_poly.pdbx_seq_one_letter_code
_entity_poly.pdbx_strand_id
1 'polypeptide(L)'
;MTETTYKYKIPSYYPQFSCKGGNCRNSCCIGWDVTISFNEYCRLHELDCSEDLKEKINETFAINHYPSRECFAKVAHNEKGDCPLHMDNGYCLLHANFGESILPAICQYYP
;
A
#
# COMPACT_ATOMS: atom_id res chain seq x y z
N MET A 1 -28.49 -5.01 13.55
CA MET A 1 -27.60 -4.28 12.62
C MET A 1 -28.10 -4.57 11.22
N THR A 2 -28.64 -3.58 10.51
CA THR A 2 -29.22 -3.78 9.17
C THR A 2 -28.09 -3.78 8.13
N GLU A 3 -27.78 -4.93 7.53
CA GLU A 3 -26.84 -5.01 6.41
C GLU A 3 -27.38 -4.21 5.22
N THR A 4 -26.62 -3.21 4.81
CA THR A 4 -26.95 -2.41 3.62
C THR A 4 -26.16 -2.98 2.45
N THR A 5 -26.85 -3.55 1.47
CA THR A 5 -26.21 -4.14 0.28
C THR A 5 -26.14 -3.11 -0.85
N TYR A 6 -24.93 -2.83 -1.35
CA TYR A 6 -24.71 -1.91 -2.47
C TYR A 6 -24.47 -2.71 -3.76
N LYS A 7 -25.22 -2.39 -4.84
CA LYS A 7 -25.00 -2.95 -6.18
C LYS A 7 -24.12 -2.03 -7.02
N TYR A 8 -23.01 -2.57 -7.51
CA TYR A 8 -22.09 -1.87 -8.42
C TYR A 8 -21.82 -2.74 -9.66
N LYS A 9 -21.55 -2.09 -10.80
CA LYS A 9 -21.11 -2.77 -12.03
C LYS A 9 -19.59 -2.71 -12.08
N ILE A 10 -18.96 -3.86 -12.26
CA ILE A 10 -17.50 -3.99 -12.46
C ILE A 10 -17.23 -4.71 -13.78
N PRO A 11 -16.05 -4.49 -14.39
CA PRO A 11 -15.61 -5.30 -15.52
C PRO A 11 -15.55 -6.78 -15.13
N SER A 12 -15.94 -7.66 -16.06
CA SER A 12 -15.98 -9.12 -15.82
C SER A 12 -14.62 -9.74 -15.51
N TYR A 13 -13.54 -9.10 -15.93
CA TYR A 13 -12.17 -9.54 -15.65
C TYR A 13 -11.65 -9.08 -14.27
N TYR A 14 -12.34 -8.17 -13.58
CA TYR A 14 -11.87 -7.63 -12.30
C TYR A 14 -11.67 -8.71 -11.22
N PRO A 15 -12.56 -9.71 -11.06
CA PRO A 15 -12.33 -10.81 -10.10
C PRO A 15 -11.14 -11.71 -10.43
N GLN A 16 -10.59 -11.61 -11.64
CA GLN A 16 -9.42 -12.37 -12.10
C GLN A 16 -8.14 -11.54 -12.01
N PHE A 17 -8.23 -10.31 -11.50
CA PHE A 17 -7.06 -9.46 -11.30
C PHE A 17 -6.06 -10.15 -10.37
N SER A 18 -4.80 -10.08 -10.75
CA SER A 18 -3.67 -10.51 -9.93
C SER A 18 -2.49 -9.59 -10.19
N CYS A 19 -1.77 -9.25 -9.13
CA CYS A 19 -0.54 -8.47 -9.23
C CYS A 19 0.46 -9.22 -10.11
N LYS A 20 0.98 -8.54 -11.14
CA LYS A 20 1.95 -9.10 -12.08
C LYS A 20 3.41 -8.91 -11.64
N GLY A 21 3.63 -8.24 -10.51
CA GLY A 21 4.96 -7.86 -10.03
C GLY A 21 5.76 -7.16 -11.12
N GLY A 22 6.99 -7.62 -11.35
CA GLY A 22 7.89 -7.08 -12.39
C GLY A 22 7.40 -7.22 -13.83
N ASN A 23 6.37 -8.03 -14.11
CA ASN A 23 5.74 -8.09 -15.44
C ASN A 23 4.65 -7.01 -15.62
N CYS A 24 4.41 -6.17 -14.61
CA CYS A 24 3.47 -5.07 -14.74
C CYS A 24 4.04 -3.99 -15.68
N ARG A 25 3.23 -3.53 -16.65
CA ARG A 25 3.64 -2.48 -17.59
C ARG A 25 3.92 -1.15 -16.86
N ASN A 26 3.14 -0.88 -15.82
CA ASN A 26 3.27 0.30 -14.98
C ASN A 26 3.44 -0.20 -13.55
N SER A 27 4.66 -0.16 -13.03
CA SER A 27 4.89 -0.51 -11.64
C SER A 27 4.22 0.51 -10.73
N CYS A 28 3.41 0.05 -9.78
CA CYS A 28 2.87 0.93 -8.76
C CYS A 28 3.98 1.48 -7.87
N CYS A 29 3.67 2.57 -7.18
CA CYS A 29 4.56 3.21 -6.21
C CYS A 29 5.84 3.84 -6.78
N ILE A 30 5.92 4.01 -8.11
CA ILE A 30 6.98 4.80 -8.76
C ILE A 30 6.40 6.15 -9.21
N GLY A 31 6.90 7.24 -8.65
CA GLY A 31 6.57 8.60 -9.11
C GLY A 31 5.15 9.09 -8.80
N TRP A 32 4.44 8.48 -7.84
CA TRP A 32 3.14 8.94 -7.35
C TRP A 32 3.18 9.13 -5.82
N ASP A 33 2.71 10.28 -5.33
CA ASP A 33 2.57 10.54 -3.89
C ASP A 33 1.40 9.78 -3.26
N VAL A 34 1.73 8.74 -2.49
CA VAL A 34 0.76 7.90 -1.78
C VAL A 34 0.61 8.39 -0.34
N THR A 35 -0.61 8.75 0.07
CA THR A 35 -0.95 9.10 1.45
C THR A 35 -1.78 8.02 2.12
N ILE A 36 -1.59 7.83 3.42
CA ILE A 36 -2.34 6.85 4.22
C ILE A 36 -2.98 7.52 5.43
N SER A 37 -4.09 6.94 5.89
CA SER A 37 -4.80 7.34 7.10
C SER A 37 -4.01 6.99 8.36
N PHE A 38 -4.39 7.61 9.48
CA PHE A 38 -3.82 7.31 10.79
C PHE A 38 -4.01 5.84 11.19
N ASN A 39 -5.19 5.28 10.92
CA ASN A 39 -5.50 3.89 11.25
C ASN A 39 -4.63 2.91 10.44
N GLU A 40 -4.42 3.18 9.16
CA GLU A 40 -3.53 2.37 8.32
C GLU A 40 -2.08 2.48 8.78
N TYR A 41 -1.63 3.69 9.13
CA TYR A 41 -0.31 3.91 9.68
C TYR A 41 -0.08 3.08 10.95
N CYS A 42 -0.97 3.16 11.94
CA CYS A 42 -0.88 2.35 13.16
C CYS A 42 -0.91 0.86 12.86
N ARG A 43 -1.86 0.40 12.02
CA ARG A 43 -1.96 -1.01 11.64
C ARG A 43 -0.66 -1.56 11.05
N LEU A 44 -0.02 -0.80 10.16
CA LEU A 44 1.26 -1.19 9.56
C LEU A 44 2.41 -1.20 10.59
N HIS A 45 2.44 -0.22 11.49
CA HIS A 45 3.44 -0.13 12.57
C HIS A 45 3.19 -1.09 13.73
N GLU A 46 2.06 -1.79 13.76
CA GLU A 46 1.72 -2.82 14.74
C GLU A 46 1.85 -4.24 14.18
N LEU A 47 2.22 -4.39 12.90
CA LEU A 47 2.46 -5.70 12.29
C LEU A 47 3.50 -6.52 13.05
N ASP A 48 3.15 -7.77 13.34
CA ASP A 48 4.07 -8.78 13.84
C ASP A 48 4.90 -9.32 12.66
N CYS A 49 6.18 -8.97 12.64
CA CYS A 49 7.07 -9.21 11.50
C CYS A 49 8.54 -9.20 11.92
N SER A 50 9.44 -9.57 11.00
CA SER A 50 10.88 -9.51 11.27
C SER A 50 11.34 -8.07 11.49
N GLU A 51 12.40 -7.88 12.27
CA GLU A 51 12.99 -6.57 12.54
C GLU A 51 13.37 -5.83 11.25
N ASP A 52 13.97 -6.51 10.27
CA ASP A 52 14.32 -5.93 8.97
C ASP A 52 13.10 -5.37 8.21
N LEU A 53 11.96 -6.09 8.29
CA LEU A 53 10.72 -5.63 7.66
C LEU A 53 10.11 -4.46 8.43
N LYS A 54 10.22 -4.50 9.77
CA LYS A 54 9.77 -3.42 10.64
C LYS A 54 10.52 -2.13 10.37
N GLU A 55 11.84 -2.21 10.23
CA GLU A 55 12.70 -1.08 9.90
C GLU A 55 12.30 -0.46 8.56
N LYS A 56 12.13 -1.29 7.52
CA LYS A 56 11.62 -0.83 6.22
C LYS A 56 10.26 -0.14 6.30
N ILE A 57 9.33 -0.66 7.10
CA ILE A 57 8.01 -0.02 7.29
C ILE A 57 8.18 1.35 7.95
N ASN A 58 9.00 1.45 9.00
CA ASN A 58 9.25 2.69 9.72
C ASN A 58 9.88 3.76 8.82
N GLU A 59 10.76 3.37 7.90
CA GLU A 59 11.38 4.28 6.92
C GLU A 59 10.43 4.70 5.80
N THR A 60 9.42 3.88 5.50
CA THR A 60 8.55 4.09 4.35
C THR A 60 7.54 5.21 4.56
N PHE A 61 7.04 5.43 5.77
CA PHE A 61 5.91 6.33 5.99
C PHE A 61 6.32 7.55 6.82
N ALA A 62 6.50 8.69 6.14
CA ALA A 62 6.76 9.97 6.79
C ALA A 62 5.45 10.68 7.15
N ILE A 63 5.33 11.16 8.38
CA ILE A 63 4.17 11.94 8.82
C ILE A 63 4.10 13.25 8.02
N ASN A 64 2.90 13.60 7.55
CA ASN A 64 2.67 14.84 6.79
C ASN A 64 2.90 16.07 7.68
N HIS A 65 3.31 17.19 7.07
CA HIS A 65 3.52 18.45 7.79
C HIS A 65 2.23 18.99 8.45
N TYR A 66 1.08 18.76 7.81
CA TYR A 66 -0.25 19.08 8.34
C TYR A 66 -1.11 17.81 8.35
N PRO A 67 -0.93 16.91 9.33
CA PRO A 67 -1.58 15.62 9.32
C PRO A 67 -3.06 15.72 9.65
N SER A 68 -3.89 14.96 8.93
CA SER A 68 -5.29 14.71 9.28
C SER A 68 -5.51 13.21 9.51
N ARG A 69 -6.68 12.80 10.00
CA ARG A 69 -6.98 11.37 10.16
C ARG A 69 -6.94 10.59 8.84
N GLU A 70 -7.40 11.22 7.75
CA GLU A 70 -7.45 10.58 6.43
C GLU A 70 -6.13 10.72 5.65
N CYS A 71 -5.37 11.79 5.90
CA CYS A 71 -4.09 12.07 5.25
C CYS A 71 -2.99 12.24 6.31
N PHE A 72 -2.68 11.18 7.04
CA PHE A 72 -1.79 11.24 8.20
C PHE A 72 -0.32 11.19 7.80
N ALA A 73 0.06 10.18 7.01
CA ALA A 73 1.42 9.96 6.56
C ALA A 73 1.44 9.77 5.04
N LYS A 74 2.63 9.86 4.45
CA LYS A 74 2.87 9.61 3.04
C LYS A 74 4.07 8.71 2.84
N VAL A 75 4.13 8.05 1.69
CA VAL A 75 5.30 7.29 1.28
C VAL A 75 6.48 8.25 1.10
N ALA A 76 7.54 8.01 1.86
CA ALA A 76 8.84 8.62 1.72
C ALA A 76 9.61 7.85 0.65
N HIS A 77 9.50 8.31 -0.60
CA HIS A 77 10.22 7.71 -1.71
C HIS A 77 11.73 7.81 -1.50
N ASN A 78 12.45 6.79 -1.98
CA ASN A 78 13.89 6.81 -2.05
C ASN A 78 14.38 7.83 -3.11
N GLU A 79 15.70 7.97 -3.25
CA GLU A 79 16.32 8.91 -4.20
C GLU A 79 15.93 8.68 -5.66
N LYS A 80 15.45 7.47 -6.01
CA LYS A 80 14.98 7.12 -7.36
C LYS A 80 13.48 7.42 -7.56
N GLY A 81 12.81 7.97 -6.55
CA GLY A 81 11.36 8.19 -6.58
C GLY A 81 10.54 6.92 -6.43
N ASP A 82 11.12 5.87 -5.84
CA ASP A 82 10.50 4.56 -5.65
C ASP A 82 10.18 4.30 -4.17
N CYS A 83 9.14 3.52 -3.91
CA CYS A 83 8.74 3.17 -2.55
C CYS A 83 9.77 2.22 -1.92
N PRO A 84 10.20 2.44 -0.66
CA PRO A 84 11.18 1.56 0.01
C PRO A 84 10.71 0.10 0.20
N LEU A 85 9.40 -0.15 0.10
CA LEU A 85 8.80 -1.49 0.13
C LEU A 85 8.71 -2.14 -1.25
N HIS A 86 9.14 -1.47 -2.32
CA HIS A 86 9.19 -2.06 -3.64
C HIS A 86 10.43 -2.97 -3.76
N MET A 87 10.19 -4.23 -4.13
CA MET A 87 11.24 -5.24 -4.26
C MET A 87 11.81 -5.24 -5.68
N ASP A 88 13.05 -5.69 -5.84
CA ASP A 88 13.72 -5.75 -7.15
C ASP A 88 13.00 -6.62 -8.19
N ASN A 89 12.20 -7.59 -7.75
CA ASN A 89 11.38 -8.44 -8.61
C ASN A 89 10.03 -7.79 -9.00
N GLY A 90 9.83 -6.52 -8.65
CA GLY A 90 8.65 -5.71 -8.94
C GLY A 90 7.44 -5.98 -8.04
N TYR A 91 7.58 -6.79 -6.98
CA TYR A 91 6.51 -7.01 -6.01
C TYR A 91 6.60 -6.00 -4.85
N CYS A 92 5.44 -5.74 -4.23
CA CYS A 92 5.41 -5.01 -2.97
C CYS A 92 5.74 -5.97 -1.82
N LEU A 93 6.69 -5.57 -0.96
CA LEU A 93 7.14 -6.35 0.19
C LEU A 93 6.01 -6.61 1.19
N LEU A 94 5.12 -5.64 1.45
CA LEU A 94 3.95 -5.85 2.32
C LEU A 94 3.01 -6.89 1.74
N HIS A 95 2.68 -6.77 0.45
CA HIS A 95 1.80 -7.71 -0.22
C HIS A 95 2.40 -9.12 -0.23
N ALA A 96 3.69 -9.25 -0.53
CA ALA A 96 4.38 -10.52 -0.57
C ALA A 96 4.40 -11.24 0.79
N ASN A 97 4.45 -10.51 1.90
CA ASN A 97 4.52 -11.09 3.25
C ASN A 97 3.14 -11.32 3.90
N PHE A 98 2.16 -10.44 3.69
CA PHE A 98 0.87 -10.49 4.42
C PHE A 98 -0.37 -10.57 3.53
N GLY A 99 -0.24 -10.56 2.20
CA GLY A 99 -1.37 -10.56 1.28
C GLY A 99 -1.95 -9.16 1.04
N GLU A 100 -2.95 -9.07 0.15
CA GLU A 100 -3.47 -7.78 -0.35
C GLU A 100 -4.23 -6.97 0.72
N SER A 101 -4.84 -7.65 1.70
CA SER A 101 -5.68 -7.02 2.72
C SER A 101 -4.92 -6.10 3.66
N ILE A 102 -3.59 -6.29 3.77
CA ILE A 102 -2.74 -5.45 4.61
C ILE A 102 -2.48 -4.08 4.01
N LEU A 103 -2.56 -3.98 2.68
CA LEU A 103 -2.15 -2.79 1.96
C LEU A 103 -3.03 -1.60 2.36
N PRO A 104 -2.50 -0.37 2.35
CA PRO A 104 -3.34 0.81 2.41
C PRO A 104 -4.39 0.79 1.31
N ALA A 105 -5.56 1.37 1.56
CA ALA A 105 -6.69 1.41 0.65
C ALA A 105 -6.28 1.94 -0.72
N ILE A 106 -5.49 3.01 -0.76
CA ILE A 106 -4.98 3.58 -2.02
C ILE A 106 -4.13 2.57 -2.82
N CYS A 107 -3.31 1.75 -2.16
CA CYS A 107 -2.51 0.71 -2.81
C CYS A 107 -3.35 -0.50 -3.23
N GLN A 108 -4.50 -0.75 -2.60
CA GLN A 108 -5.45 -1.78 -3.05
C GLN A 108 -6.28 -1.31 -4.26
N TYR A 109 -6.65 -0.03 -4.30
CA TYR A 109 -7.46 0.54 -5.38
C TYR A 109 -6.65 0.88 -6.63
N TYR A 110 -5.39 1.27 -6.45
CA TYR A 110 -4.47 1.62 -7.55
C TYR A 110 -3.14 0.84 -7.47
N PRO A 111 -3.18 -0.50 -7.56
CA PRO A 111 -2.01 -1.38 -7.55
C PRO A 111 -1.26 -1.43 -8.88
#